data_AF-A0A2V5YZZ5-F1
#
_entry.id   AF-A0A2V5YZZ5-F1
#
_cell.length_a   1.000
_cell.length_b   1.000
_cell.length_c   1.000
_cell.angle_alpha   90.00
_cell.angle_beta   90.00
_cell.angle_gamma   90.00
#
_symmetry.space_group_name_H-M   'P 1'
#
loop_
_entity.id
_entity.type
_entity.pdbx_description
1 polymer ?
#
loop_
_entity_poly.entity_id
_entity_poly.type
_entity_poly.pdbx_seq_one_letter_code
_entity_poly.pdbx_strand_id
1 'polypeptide(L)'
;MRKSLITLAMVVGCVVAAAAIWIFGGRQLSLLVDRYWTVETASLPIHSIAYEGNGTGGILIVNKLSLSLNDVPKSMSLSVGSTKDNQFALASSGKVFAFGLLTSTAENTGDRLATVPPVGDQAFVVTRHSVLSWPTPFDLNFMTGQSPSWKRHIYYEIRWKKASGADLQMLWRYEQFFYPENGWASGFMTRQGATGLIRVEITK
;
A
#
# COMPACT_ATOMS: atom_id res chain seq x y z
N MET A 1 -1.90 29.74 44.84
CA MET A 1 -2.06 28.29 45.06
C MET A 1 -3.31 27.70 44.39
N ARG A 2 -4.54 28.20 44.63
CA ARG A 2 -5.75 27.65 43.99
C ARG A 2 -5.76 27.79 42.46
N LYS A 3 -5.34 28.94 41.92
CA LYS A 3 -5.24 29.19 40.47
C LYS A 3 -4.21 28.27 39.79
N SER A 4 -3.02 28.12 40.38
CA SER A 4 -1.97 27.24 39.87
C SER A 4 -2.39 25.76 39.91
N LEU A 5 -3.13 25.34 40.93
CA LEU A 5 -3.67 23.98 41.04
C LEU A 5 -4.71 23.69 39.95
N ILE A 6 -5.60 24.66 39.67
CA ILE A 6 -6.61 24.56 38.60
C ILE A 6 -5.94 24.49 37.23
N THR A 7 -4.94 25.35 36.97
CA THR A 7 -4.18 25.33 35.72
C THR A 7 -3.47 23.98 35.53
N LEU A 8 -2.82 23.46 36.57
CA LEU A 8 -2.17 22.15 36.52
C LEU A 8 -3.17 21.03 36.22
N ALA A 9 -4.31 21.02 36.92
CA ALA A 9 -5.36 20.02 36.69
C ALA A 9 -5.91 20.08 35.25
N MET A 10 -6.09 21.28 34.69
CA MET A 10 -6.52 21.45 33.31
C MET A 10 -5.48 20.92 32.32
N VAL A 11 -4.19 21.23 32.53
CA VAL A 11 -3.11 20.71 31.68
C VAL A 11 -3.05 19.19 31.71
N VAL A 12 -3.10 18.59 32.91
CA VAL A 12 -3.12 17.13 33.07
C VAL A 12 -4.32 16.51 32.37
N GLY A 13 -5.51 17.10 32.55
CA GLY A 13 -6.73 16.67 31.86
C GLY A 13 -6.59 16.70 30.34
N CYS A 14 -6.01 17.76 29.78
CA CYS A 14 -5.74 17.86 28.35
C CYS A 14 -4.77 16.78 27.85
N VAL A 15 -3.70 16.49 28.59
CA VAL A 15 -2.73 15.45 28.23
C VAL A 15 -3.38 14.07 28.23
N VAL A 16 -4.18 13.75 29.26
CA VAL A 16 -4.90 12.46 29.34
C VAL A 16 -5.90 12.32 28.19
N ALA A 17 -6.65 13.38 27.88
CA ALA A 17 -7.58 13.38 26.76
C ALA A 17 -6.86 13.17 25.42
N ALA A 18 -5.73 13.86 25.19
CA ALA A 18 -4.92 13.69 23.99
C ALA A 18 -4.37 12.26 23.86
N ALA A 19 -3.88 11.67 24.96
CA ALA A 19 -3.41 10.29 24.99
C ALA A 19 -4.53 9.29 24.67
N ALA A 20 -5.71 9.47 25.26
CA ALA A 20 -6.88 8.64 24.96
C ALA A 20 -7.26 8.74 23.47
N ILE A 21 -7.31 9.95 22.92
CA ILE A 21 -7.59 10.18 21.49
C ILE A 21 -6.55 9.47 20.62
N TRP A 22 -5.27 9.47 20.98
CA TRP A 22 -4.24 8.81 20.20
C TRP A 22 -4.31 7.28 20.29
N ILE A 23 -4.60 6.71 21.45
CA ILE A 23 -4.72 5.27 21.64
C ILE A 23 -5.96 4.73 20.89
N PHE A 24 -7.11 5.39 21.03
CA PHE A 24 -8.37 4.90 20.46
C PHE A 24 -8.63 5.40 19.03
N GLY A 25 -8.09 6.56 18.65
CA GLY A 25 -8.29 7.21 17.35
C GLY A 25 -7.01 7.35 16.52
N GLY A 26 -5.89 6.78 16.96
CA GLY A 26 -4.59 6.96 16.34
C GLY A 26 -4.53 6.51 14.89
N ARG A 27 -5.25 5.43 14.54
CA ARG A 27 -5.36 4.97 13.14
C ARG A 27 -6.00 6.04 12.24
N GLN A 28 -7.11 6.64 12.67
CA GLN A 28 -7.82 7.67 11.92
C GLN A 28 -7.01 8.96 11.81
N LEU A 29 -6.32 9.34 12.89
CA LEU A 29 -5.41 10.49 12.89
C LEU A 29 -4.24 10.27 11.93
N SER A 30 -3.63 9.08 11.96
CA SER A 30 -2.57 8.69 11.03
C SER A 30 -3.05 8.80 9.58
N LEU A 31 -4.23 8.24 9.26
CA LEU A 31 -4.83 8.36 7.93
C LEU A 31 -5.13 9.79 7.50
N LEU A 32 -5.53 10.66 8.44
CA LEU A 32 -5.78 12.07 8.16
C LEU A 32 -4.49 12.80 7.80
N VAL A 33 -3.43 12.57 8.57
CA VAL A 33 -2.09 13.14 8.32
C VAL A 33 -1.54 12.64 6.98
N ASP A 34 -1.71 11.36 6.69
CA ASP A 34 -1.23 10.71 5.46
C ASP A 34 -1.82 11.33 4.17
N ARG A 35 -2.97 12.02 4.24
CA ARG A 35 -3.54 12.75 3.10
C ARG A 35 -2.66 13.92 2.65
N TYR A 36 -1.86 14.47 3.57
CA TYR A 36 -1.00 15.62 3.32
C TYR A 36 0.46 15.20 3.26
N TRP A 37 0.88 14.23 4.07
CA TRP A 37 2.28 13.87 4.16
C TRP A 37 2.51 12.39 4.50
N THR A 38 3.36 11.75 3.69
CA THR A 38 3.96 10.45 3.93
C THR A 38 5.45 10.52 3.58
N VAL A 39 6.28 9.73 4.26
CA VAL A 39 7.73 9.71 4.06
C VAL A 39 8.09 8.65 3.05
N GLU A 40 8.76 9.04 1.97
CA GLU A 40 9.36 8.10 1.01
C GLU A 40 10.64 7.51 1.60
N THR A 41 10.76 6.19 1.60
CA THR A 41 11.93 5.49 2.15
C THR A 41 12.71 4.71 1.11
N ALA A 42 12.08 4.34 0.00
CA ALA A 42 12.75 3.67 -1.10
C ALA A 42 12.04 4.01 -2.41
N SER A 43 12.84 4.13 -3.47
CA SER A 43 12.38 4.19 -4.85
C SER A 43 13.29 3.28 -5.66
N LEU A 44 12.72 2.20 -6.20
CA LEU A 44 13.47 1.16 -6.91
C LEU A 44 12.92 1.01 -8.34
N PRO A 45 13.79 0.89 -9.35
CA PRO A 45 13.34 0.63 -10.70
C PRO A 45 12.61 -0.71 -10.81
N ILE A 46 11.59 -0.74 -11.67
CA ILE A 46 10.91 -1.98 -12.04
C ILE A 46 11.76 -2.68 -13.11
N HIS A 47 12.12 -3.93 -12.84
CA HIS A 47 12.82 -4.81 -13.78
C HIS A 47 11.94 -5.94 -14.28
N SER A 48 10.92 -6.32 -13.51
CA SER A 48 9.91 -7.28 -13.94
C SER A 48 8.56 -6.94 -13.33
N ILE A 49 7.51 -7.22 -14.09
CA ILE A 49 6.14 -7.16 -13.60
C ILE A 49 5.39 -8.38 -14.10
N ALA A 50 4.70 -9.05 -13.18
CA ALA A 50 3.89 -10.21 -13.46
C ALA A 50 2.55 -10.12 -12.74
N TYR A 51 1.58 -10.90 -13.19
CA TYR A 51 0.26 -10.98 -12.65
C TYR A 51 -0.20 -12.42 -12.63
N GLU A 52 -0.78 -12.82 -11.51
CA GLU A 52 -1.40 -14.14 -11.30
C GLU A 52 -2.82 -13.90 -10.78
N GLY A 53 -3.83 -14.35 -11.53
CA GLY A 53 -5.23 -14.16 -11.13
C GLY A 53 -6.25 -14.40 -12.25
N ASN A 54 -7.49 -13.96 -12.01
CA ASN A 54 -8.66 -14.25 -12.86
C ASN A 54 -9.13 -13.06 -13.72
N GLY A 55 -8.30 -12.03 -13.83
CA GLY A 55 -8.54 -10.78 -14.52
C GLY A 55 -9.27 -9.69 -13.74
N THR A 56 -9.84 -9.95 -12.57
CA THR A 56 -10.49 -8.91 -11.72
C THR A 56 -9.96 -8.86 -10.29
N GLY A 57 -9.32 -9.94 -9.84
CA GLY A 57 -8.54 -10.03 -8.61
C GLY A 57 -7.25 -10.81 -8.86
N GLY A 58 -6.48 -11.06 -7.82
CA GLY A 58 -5.21 -11.79 -7.88
C GLY A 58 -4.08 -11.02 -7.23
N ILE A 59 -2.86 -11.28 -7.71
CA ILE A 59 -1.63 -10.71 -7.17
C ILE A 59 -0.82 -10.11 -8.34
N LEU A 60 -0.45 -8.85 -8.19
CA LEU A 60 0.53 -8.20 -9.04
C LEU A 60 1.92 -8.36 -8.40
N ILE A 61 2.83 -9.00 -9.09
CA ILE A 61 4.19 -9.28 -8.63
C ILE A 61 5.13 -8.33 -9.34
N VAL A 62 5.69 -7.36 -8.63
CA VAL A 62 6.62 -6.37 -9.18
C VAL A 62 8.01 -6.64 -8.62
N ASN A 63 8.97 -6.98 -9.46
CA ASN A 63 10.27 -7.53 -9.05
C ASN A 63 10.09 -8.78 -8.17
N LYS A 64 10.08 -8.61 -6.84
CA LYS A 64 9.82 -9.66 -5.83
C LYS A 64 8.72 -9.27 -4.84
N LEU A 65 8.06 -8.14 -5.08
CA LEU A 65 7.02 -7.57 -4.24
C LEU A 65 5.65 -8.05 -4.72
N SER A 66 4.93 -8.78 -3.86
CA SER A 66 3.58 -9.27 -4.15
C SER A 66 2.53 -8.28 -3.63
N LEU A 67 1.74 -7.72 -4.52
CA LEU A 67 0.73 -6.70 -4.25
C LEU A 67 -0.67 -7.24 -4.55
N SER A 68 -1.53 -7.27 -3.53
CA SER A 68 -2.89 -7.81 -3.65
C SER A 68 -3.78 -6.92 -4.53
N LEU A 69 -4.49 -7.54 -5.46
CA LEU A 69 -5.56 -6.95 -6.25
C LEU A 69 -6.94 -7.45 -5.82
N ASN A 70 -7.05 -8.17 -4.70
CA ASN A 70 -8.32 -8.73 -4.22
C ASN A 70 -9.16 -7.73 -3.43
N ASP A 71 -8.51 -6.80 -2.71
CA ASP A 71 -9.15 -5.87 -1.78
C ASP A 71 -9.30 -4.48 -2.40
N VAL A 72 -9.96 -4.41 -3.56
CA VAL A 72 -10.17 -3.17 -4.33
C VAL A 72 -11.47 -2.47 -3.87
N PRO A 73 -11.49 -1.14 -3.71
CA PRO A 73 -12.71 -0.39 -3.41
C PRO A 73 -13.81 -0.68 -4.42
N LYS A 74 -15.06 -0.85 -3.96
CA LYS A 74 -16.22 -1.12 -4.84
C LYS A 74 -16.43 -0.05 -5.93
N SER A 75 -15.96 1.17 -5.70
CA SER A 75 -16.03 2.27 -6.66
C SER A 75 -14.99 2.17 -7.79
N MET A 76 -14.03 1.25 -7.71
CA MET A 76 -12.96 1.07 -8.68
C MET A 76 -13.21 -0.21 -9.48
N SER A 77 -13.37 -0.06 -10.80
CA SER A 77 -13.30 -1.17 -11.73
C SER A 77 -11.84 -1.40 -12.10
N LEU A 78 -11.37 -2.63 -11.90
CA LEU A 78 -10.04 -3.07 -12.28
C LEU A 78 -10.18 -4.32 -13.14
N SER A 79 -9.52 -4.32 -14.29
CA SER A 79 -9.34 -5.52 -15.09
C SER A 79 -7.88 -5.67 -15.49
N VAL A 80 -7.38 -6.89 -15.45
CA VAL A 80 -6.00 -7.23 -15.76
C VAL A 80 -6.02 -8.34 -16.81
N GLY A 81 -5.23 -8.22 -17.86
CA GLY A 81 -5.30 -9.18 -18.94
C GLY A 81 -4.26 -8.95 -20.03
N SER A 82 -4.41 -9.69 -21.12
CA SER A 82 -3.68 -9.45 -22.36
C SER A 82 -4.53 -8.64 -23.35
N THR A 83 -3.87 -7.80 -24.13
CA THR A 83 -4.48 -7.09 -25.26
C THR A 83 -4.47 -7.97 -26.52
N LYS A 84 -5.19 -7.54 -27.56
CA LYS A 84 -5.16 -8.20 -28.88
C LYS A 84 -3.77 -8.24 -29.50
N ASP A 85 -2.89 -7.30 -29.11
CA ASP A 85 -1.51 -7.20 -29.57
C ASP A 85 -0.53 -7.98 -28.68
N ASN A 86 -1.03 -8.93 -27.88
CA ASN A 86 -0.25 -9.77 -26.97
C ASN A 86 0.55 -8.97 -25.91
N GLN A 87 0.04 -7.81 -25.50
CA GLN A 87 0.63 -7.02 -24.43
C GLN A 87 -0.07 -7.27 -23.10
N PHE A 88 0.69 -7.42 -22.02
CA PHE A 88 0.17 -7.40 -20.66
C PHE A 88 -0.38 -6.01 -20.35
N ALA A 89 -1.63 -5.89 -19.91
CA ALA A 89 -2.26 -4.60 -19.63
C ALA A 89 -3.16 -4.61 -18.39
N LEU A 90 -3.32 -3.40 -17.87
CA LEU A 90 -4.28 -3.03 -16.84
C LEU A 90 -5.34 -2.14 -17.46
N ALA A 91 -6.60 -2.37 -17.13
CA ALA A 91 -7.71 -1.47 -17.44
C ALA A 91 -8.35 -0.98 -16.15
N SER A 92 -8.62 0.33 -16.08
CA SER A 92 -9.41 0.92 -15.01
C SER A 92 -10.16 2.14 -15.53
N SER A 93 -11.42 2.31 -15.11
CA SER A 93 -12.25 3.46 -15.46
C SER A 93 -12.30 3.76 -16.97
N GLY A 94 -12.36 2.70 -17.79
CA GLY A 94 -12.41 2.81 -19.26
C GLY A 94 -11.08 3.15 -19.95
N LYS A 95 -9.99 3.32 -19.18
CA LYS A 95 -8.64 3.54 -19.71
C LYS A 95 -7.83 2.25 -19.63
N VAL A 96 -6.94 2.06 -20.59
CA VAL A 96 -6.06 0.88 -20.68
C VAL A 96 -4.61 1.35 -20.65
N PHE A 97 -3.82 0.73 -19.78
CA PHE A 97 -2.38 0.90 -19.70
C PHE A 97 -1.70 -0.44 -19.98
N ALA A 98 -1.01 -0.55 -21.11
CA ALA A 98 -0.23 -1.73 -21.44
C ALA A 98 1.15 -1.66 -20.77
N PHE A 99 1.55 -2.67 -20.00
CA PHE A 99 2.87 -2.71 -19.38
C PHE A 99 3.98 -3.07 -20.38
N GLY A 100 3.68 -3.91 -21.38
CA GLY A 100 4.66 -4.36 -22.35
C GLY A 100 4.24 -5.67 -23.02
N LEU A 101 5.05 -6.15 -23.96
CA LEU A 101 4.82 -7.42 -24.65
C LEU A 101 4.95 -8.59 -23.66
N LEU A 102 4.04 -9.57 -23.72
CA LEU A 102 4.14 -10.74 -22.87
C LEU A 102 5.45 -11.51 -23.13
N THR A 103 6.18 -11.83 -22.06
CA THR A 103 7.30 -12.75 -22.13
C THR A 103 6.75 -14.15 -22.40
N SER A 104 7.08 -14.74 -23.56
CA SER A 104 6.68 -16.10 -23.90
C SER A 104 7.46 -17.11 -23.06
N THR A 105 6.99 -17.39 -21.84
CA THR A 105 7.42 -18.61 -21.13
C THR A 105 6.53 -19.75 -21.59
N ALA A 106 7.03 -20.47 -22.60
CA ALA A 106 6.52 -21.77 -23.00
C ALA A 106 6.79 -22.79 -21.87
N GLU A 107 5.84 -22.94 -20.95
CA GLU A 107 5.49 -24.18 -20.23
C GLU A 107 4.37 -23.88 -19.22
N ASN A 108 3.14 -24.28 -19.55
CA ASN A 108 2.05 -24.59 -18.62
C ASN A 108 1.81 -23.63 -17.43
N THR A 109 1.31 -22.42 -17.67
CA THR A 109 0.47 -21.70 -16.70
C THR A 109 -0.34 -20.61 -17.42
N GLY A 110 -1.52 -20.97 -17.93
CA GLY A 110 -2.43 -20.03 -18.61
C GLY A 110 -2.89 -18.83 -17.76
N ASP A 111 -2.50 -18.79 -16.49
CA ASP A 111 -2.96 -17.83 -15.48
C ASP A 111 -1.90 -16.78 -15.09
N ARG A 112 -0.67 -16.87 -15.64
CA ARG A 112 0.42 -15.94 -15.32
C ARG A 112 0.79 -15.06 -16.52
N LEU A 113 0.55 -13.76 -16.38
CA LEU A 113 1.00 -12.74 -17.33
C LEU A 113 2.31 -12.13 -16.83
N ALA A 114 3.31 -11.97 -17.67
CA ALA A 114 4.59 -11.37 -17.28
C ALA A 114 5.21 -10.54 -18.40
N THR A 115 5.90 -9.47 -18.04
CA THR A 115 6.67 -8.64 -18.97
C THR A 115 7.80 -7.91 -18.24
N VAL A 116 8.66 -7.27 -19.03
CA VAL A 116 9.71 -6.36 -18.60
C VAL A 116 9.35 -4.97 -19.15
N PRO A 117 9.57 -3.88 -18.39
CA PRO A 117 9.31 -2.54 -18.89
C PRO A 117 9.99 -2.29 -20.25
N PRO A 118 9.26 -1.77 -21.25
CA PRO A 118 9.82 -1.39 -22.54
C PRO A 118 10.97 -0.39 -22.40
N VAL A 119 11.89 -0.42 -23.36
CA VAL A 119 12.99 0.55 -23.40
C VAL A 119 12.43 1.96 -23.55
N GLY A 120 12.89 2.86 -22.68
CA GLY A 120 12.45 4.26 -22.65
C GLY A 120 11.33 4.57 -21.66
N ASP A 121 10.68 3.54 -21.10
CA ASP A 121 9.74 3.72 -20.00
C ASP A 121 10.50 3.99 -18.68
N GLN A 122 9.91 4.83 -17.84
CA GLN A 122 10.37 5.11 -16.49
C GLN A 122 9.40 4.48 -15.50
N ALA A 123 9.78 3.35 -14.92
CA ALA A 123 8.93 2.54 -14.07
C ALA A 123 9.61 2.32 -12.70
N PHE A 124 8.94 2.72 -11.62
CA PHE A 124 9.47 2.63 -10.25
C PHE A 124 8.43 2.05 -9.29
N VAL A 125 8.91 1.28 -8.33
CA VAL A 125 8.18 0.99 -7.09
C VAL A 125 8.71 1.88 -5.99
N VAL A 126 7.83 2.66 -5.40
CA VAL A 126 8.12 3.58 -4.32
C VAL A 126 7.48 3.06 -3.05
N THR A 127 8.29 2.94 -1.99
CA THR A 127 7.83 2.59 -0.65
C THR A 127 7.75 3.84 0.19
N ARG A 128 6.61 4.04 0.85
CA ARG A 128 6.38 5.16 1.76
C ARG A 128 5.78 4.66 3.06
N HIS A 129 5.88 5.43 4.14
CA HIS A 129 5.16 5.14 5.38
C HIS A 129 4.53 6.39 5.98
N SER A 130 3.56 6.18 6.87
CA SER A 130 2.97 7.25 7.65
C SER A 130 4.04 7.97 8.48
N VAL A 131 3.87 9.29 8.62
CA VAL A 131 4.66 10.11 9.56
C VAL A 131 4.22 9.81 10.99
N LEU A 132 2.92 9.63 11.21
CA LEU A 132 2.33 9.36 12.50
C LEU A 132 2.03 7.86 12.66
N SER A 133 2.74 7.22 13.58
CA SER A 133 2.40 5.89 14.10
C SER A 133 1.42 6.01 15.27
N TRP A 134 0.75 4.92 15.63
CA TRP A 134 -0.10 4.87 16.81
C TRP A 134 0.19 3.65 17.69
N PRO A 135 0.06 3.79 19.02
CA PRO A 135 0.27 2.69 19.94
C PRO A 135 -0.93 1.73 19.94
N THR A 136 -0.67 0.47 20.26
CA THR A 136 -1.71 -0.59 20.32
C THR A 136 -1.65 -1.37 21.63
N PRO A 137 -1.81 -0.71 22.79
CA PRO A 137 -1.64 -1.34 24.11
C PRO A 137 -2.66 -2.44 24.41
N PHE A 138 -3.77 -2.50 23.66
CA PHE A 138 -4.85 -3.46 23.83
C PHE A 138 -4.89 -4.55 22.75
N ASP A 139 -3.98 -4.53 21.77
CA ASP A 139 -3.89 -5.56 20.72
C ASP A 139 -3.11 -6.77 21.23
N LEU A 140 -3.70 -7.50 22.17
CA LEU A 140 -3.10 -8.65 22.82
C LEU A 140 -3.26 -9.92 21.96
N ASN A 141 -2.15 -10.53 21.55
CA ASN A 141 -2.14 -11.81 20.84
C ASN A 141 -1.64 -12.94 21.75
N PHE A 142 -2.58 -13.71 22.29
CA PHE A 142 -2.29 -14.85 23.16
C PHE A 142 -1.92 -16.13 22.40
N MET A 143 -2.18 -16.20 21.09
CA MET A 143 -1.87 -17.40 20.28
C MET A 143 -0.41 -17.46 19.85
N THR A 144 0.17 -16.33 19.44
CA THR A 144 1.57 -16.27 18.97
C THR A 144 2.54 -15.74 20.04
N GLY A 145 2.01 -15.20 21.13
CA GLY A 145 2.79 -14.56 22.19
C GLY A 145 3.37 -13.19 21.82
N GLN A 146 3.22 -12.74 20.56
CA GLN A 146 3.74 -11.45 20.10
C GLN A 146 2.61 -10.47 19.81
N SER A 147 2.58 -9.39 20.58
CA SER A 147 1.61 -8.29 20.43
C SER A 147 2.31 -7.07 19.83
N PRO A 148 1.75 -6.44 18.77
CA PRO A 148 2.31 -5.21 18.26
C PRO A 148 2.17 -4.12 19.32
N SER A 149 3.26 -3.42 19.62
CA SER A 149 3.21 -2.27 20.53
C SER A 149 2.81 -0.99 19.80
N TRP A 150 3.11 -0.94 18.50
CA TRP A 150 2.77 0.16 17.61
C TRP A 150 2.38 -0.34 16.22
N LYS A 151 1.61 0.49 15.53
CA LYS A 151 1.27 0.32 14.11
C LYS A 151 1.48 1.63 13.36
N ARG A 152 1.70 1.51 12.06
CA ARG A 152 1.68 2.62 11.09
C ARG A 152 1.15 2.12 9.76
N HIS A 153 0.84 3.01 8.82
CA HIS A 153 0.60 2.58 7.44
C HIS A 153 1.90 2.55 6.65
N ILE A 154 1.99 1.59 5.74
CA ILE A 154 3.02 1.50 4.70
C ILE A 154 2.32 1.52 3.35
N TYR A 155 2.92 2.22 2.40
CA TYR A 155 2.38 2.43 1.08
C TYR A 155 3.37 1.89 0.05
N TYR A 156 2.85 1.14 -0.91
CA TYR A 156 3.60 0.76 -2.10
C TYR A 156 2.95 1.44 -3.29
N GLU A 157 3.75 2.17 -4.05
CA GLU A 157 3.30 2.96 -5.17
C GLU A 157 4.04 2.52 -6.43
N ILE A 158 3.31 2.15 -7.47
CA ILE A 158 3.89 2.01 -8.80
C ILE A 158 3.73 3.36 -9.49
N ARG A 159 4.84 3.92 -9.96
CA ARG A 159 4.88 5.10 -10.84
C ARG A 159 5.46 4.66 -12.17
N TRP A 160 4.67 4.76 -13.24
CA TRP A 160 5.10 4.28 -14.55
C TRP A 160 4.74 5.27 -15.64
N LYS A 161 5.78 5.95 -16.15
CA LYS A 161 5.68 6.85 -17.30
C LYS A 161 6.23 6.21 -18.55
N LYS A 162 5.40 6.12 -19.58
CA LYS A 162 5.80 5.60 -20.89
C LYS A 162 6.61 6.62 -21.68
N ALA A 163 7.45 6.12 -22.59
CA ALA A 163 8.08 6.95 -23.61
C ALA A 163 7.06 7.71 -24.47
N SER A 164 5.85 7.15 -24.66
CA SER A 164 4.75 7.78 -25.38
C SER A 164 4.03 8.90 -24.63
N GLY A 165 4.37 9.14 -23.36
CA GLY A 165 3.76 10.16 -22.51
C GLY A 165 2.67 9.65 -21.57
N ALA A 166 2.12 8.45 -21.79
CA ALA A 166 1.12 7.86 -20.89
C ALA A 166 1.71 7.58 -19.49
N ASP A 167 0.93 7.83 -18.45
CA ASP A 167 1.36 7.64 -17.05
C ASP A 167 0.36 6.76 -16.29
N LEU A 168 0.90 5.92 -15.41
CA LEU A 168 0.17 5.06 -14.50
C LEU A 168 0.68 5.26 -13.09
N GLN A 169 -0.24 5.52 -12.18
CA GLN A 169 0.01 5.50 -10.74
C GLN A 169 -0.92 4.50 -10.07
N MET A 170 -0.35 3.58 -9.31
CA MET A 170 -1.11 2.63 -8.50
C MET A 170 -0.61 2.70 -7.07
N LEU A 171 -1.51 2.77 -6.10
CA LEU A 171 -1.15 2.92 -4.68
C LEU A 171 -1.83 1.85 -3.85
N TRP A 172 -1.03 1.04 -3.17
CA TRP A 172 -1.46 0.14 -2.12
C TRP A 172 -1.17 0.74 -0.76
N ARG A 173 -2.00 0.43 0.22
CA ARG A 173 -1.78 0.81 1.62
C ARG A 173 -1.94 -0.41 2.51
N TYR A 174 -0.98 -0.71 3.35
CA TYR A 174 -1.08 -1.78 4.34
C TYR A 174 -0.82 -1.25 5.74
N GLU A 175 -1.18 -2.04 6.76
CA GLU A 175 -0.72 -1.79 8.12
C GLU A 175 0.62 -2.49 8.35
N GLN A 176 1.57 -1.78 8.96
CA GLN A 176 2.86 -2.30 9.35
C GLN A 176 2.94 -2.31 10.87
N PHE A 177 3.30 -3.47 11.42
CA PHE A 177 3.33 -3.69 12.87
C PHE A 177 4.75 -3.53 13.41
N PHE A 178 4.87 -2.97 14.61
CA PHE A 178 6.13 -2.89 15.34
C PHE A 178 6.09 -3.80 16.56
N TYR A 179 7.06 -4.70 16.62
CA TYR A 179 7.29 -5.58 17.75
C TYR A 179 8.57 -5.12 18.46
N PRO A 180 8.57 -4.89 19.79
CA PRO A 180 9.74 -4.37 20.51
C PRO A 180 11.04 -5.14 20.27
N GLU A 181 10.95 -6.46 20.09
CA GLU A 181 12.11 -7.34 19.88
C GLU A 181 12.56 -7.40 18.41
N ASN A 182 11.64 -7.24 17.46
CA ASN A 182 11.88 -7.50 16.02
C ASN A 182 11.88 -6.22 15.15
N GLY A 183 11.47 -5.09 15.72
CA GLY A 183 11.27 -3.85 14.99
C GLY A 183 10.01 -3.86 14.11
N TRP A 184 10.05 -3.08 13.03
CA TRP A 184 8.95 -3.00 12.07
C TRP A 184 8.91 -4.25 11.19
N ALA A 185 7.83 -5.02 11.27
CA ALA A 185 7.57 -6.18 10.44
C ALA A 185 7.29 -5.80 8.97
N SER A 186 7.21 -6.79 8.09
CA SER A 186 6.84 -6.55 6.69
C SER A 186 5.35 -6.17 6.57
N GLY A 187 5.04 -5.25 5.66
CA GLY A 187 3.68 -4.73 5.46
C GLY A 187 2.70 -5.66 4.75
N PHE A 188 2.93 -6.98 4.72
CA PHE A 188 2.13 -7.92 3.92
C PHE A 188 1.02 -8.63 4.70
N MET A 189 0.85 -8.35 5.99
CA MET A 189 -0.14 -9.06 6.81
C MET A 189 -1.56 -8.72 6.38
N THR A 190 -2.21 -9.67 5.72
CA THR A 190 -3.62 -9.59 5.35
C THR A 190 -4.52 -10.06 6.52
N ARG A 191 -5.35 -9.10 7.00
CA ARG A 191 -6.40 -9.10 8.06
C ARG A 191 -5.94 -8.62 9.46
N GLN A 192 -6.68 -7.82 10.22
CA GLN A 192 -7.96 -7.10 10.06
C GLN A 192 -7.68 -5.59 10.27
N GLY A 193 -8.21 -4.72 9.38
CA GLY A 193 -7.72 -3.34 9.13
C GLY A 193 -7.06 -3.16 7.76
N ALA A 194 -6.88 -4.27 7.03
CA ALA A 194 -6.16 -4.39 5.77
C ALA A 194 -6.63 -3.38 4.71
N THR A 195 -5.67 -2.74 4.03
CA THR A 195 -5.95 -2.09 2.76
C THR A 195 -5.17 -2.80 1.66
N GLY A 196 -5.78 -2.86 0.47
CA GLY A 196 -5.14 -3.32 -0.75
C GLY A 196 -4.85 -2.12 -1.63
N LEU A 197 -5.16 -2.27 -2.91
CA LEU A 197 -5.09 -1.18 -3.88
C LEU A 197 -6.13 -0.11 -3.55
N ILE A 198 -5.69 1.11 -3.21
CA ILE A 198 -6.57 2.22 -2.84
C ILE A 198 -6.68 3.29 -3.92
N ARG A 199 -5.78 3.31 -4.89
CA ARG A 199 -5.80 4.26 -6.02
C ARG A 199 -5.22 3.62 -7.27
N VAL A 200 -5.87 3.86 -8.40
CA VAL A 200 -5.35 3.65 -9.75
C VAL A 200 -5.66 4.89 -10.54
N GLU A 201 -4.65 5.45 -11.19
CA GLU A 201 -4.78 6.62 -12.04
C GLU A 201 -4.02 6.35 -13.34
N ILE A 202 -4.74 6.45 -14.46
CA ILE A 202 -4.17 6.31 -15.81
C ILE A 202 -4.38 7.65 -16.52
N THR A 203 -3.30 8.28 -16.96
CA THR A 203 -3.32 9.54 -17.72
C THR A 203 -2.54 9.39 -19.03
N LYS A 204 -2.83 10.28 -19.98
CA LYS A 204 -2.20 10.33 -21.29
C LYS A 204 -1.71 11.75 -21.54
#